data_AF-U4LCE1-F1
#
_entry.id   AF-U4LCE1-F1
#
_cell.length_a   1.000
_cell.length_b   1.000
_cell.length_c   1.000
_cell.angle_alpha   90.00
_cell.angle_beta   90.00
_cell.angle_gamma   90.00
#
_symmetry.space_group_name_H-M   'P 1'
#
loop_
_entity.id
_entity.type
_entity.pdbx_description
1 polymer ?
#
loop_
_entity_poly.entity_id
_entity_poly.type
_entity_poly.pdbx_seq_one_letter_code
_entity_poly.pdbx_strand_id
1 'polypeptide(L)'
;MHLLPFLSLCLSPLISMAAPNISSAPSSSASPSATCAPAAPASDSHLASPSFLRFLSTQFPSTSKLANPYTYISGIVFASTNHAEAAGFVHNTTVPACESIKYREALYKTAVLYGAPRMINSLLACGPTTGEAKKTRRNPRESVEELERRGVELFNSTYGETAKVTRERLSTIHPDFDYMMMTLVYGPIYGFDDVLGEMETSFAMIAALIGADAPLQTSWHVAGAMRHGATKEEVDAVLRIAEYTKKRVNGEKVPGFEEDL
;
A
#
# COMPACT_ATOMS: atom_id res chain seq x y z
N MET A 1 25.41 30.86 45.74
CA MET A 1 24.58 31.64 46.68
C MET A 1 23.32 32.04 45.93
N HIS A 2 22.17 31.49 46.34
CA HIS A 2 20.78 31.87 45.99
C HIS A 2 20.33 31.73 44.52
N LEU A 3 19.12 31.32 44.16
CA LEU A 3 18.03 30.50 44.72
C LEU A 3 17.06 30.37 43.51
N LEU A 4 16.56 29.18 43.18
CA LEU A 4 15.35 28.95 42.35
C LEU A 4 14.09 29.44 43.13
N PRO A 5 12.82 29.42 42.61
CA PRO A 5 12.28 28.96 41.31
C PRO A 5 11.17 29.88 40.70
N PHE A 6 10.66 29.55 39.51
CA PHE A 6 9.24 29.78 39.17
C PHE A 6 8.70 28.61 38.32
N LEU A 7 7.95 27.73 38.99
CA LEU A 7 6.89 26.92 38.39
C LEU A 7 5.63 27.81 38.27
N SER A 8 4.94 27.77 37.13
CA SER A 8 3.51 28.09 37.08
C SER A 8 2.83 27.10 36.14
N LEU A 9 2.18 26.12 36.77
CA LEU A 9 1.24 25.20 36.18
C LEU A 9 -0.09 25.94 36.00
N CYS A 10 -0.57 26.09 34.77
CA CYS A 10 -1.97 26.45 34.51
C CYS A 10 -2.84 25.20 34.73
N LEU A 11 -3.50 25.13 35.89
CA LEU A 11 -4.67 24.29 36.09
C LEU A 11 -5.88 24.95 35.41
N SER A 12 -6.52 24.26 34.47
CA SER A 12 -7.89 24.57 34.04
C SER A 12 -8.88 23.73 34.88
N PRO A 13 -10.01 24.30 35.33
CA PRO A 13 -10.98 23.58 36.15
C PRO A 13 -11.81 22.60 35.32
N LEU A 14 -12.00 21.40 35.89
CA LEU A 14 -12.95 20.37 35.47
C LEU A 14 -14.38 20.95 35.42
N ILE A 15 -14.97 21.00 34.24
CA ILE A 15 -16.40 21.24 34.06
C ILE A 15 -17.11 19.89 34.26
N SER A 16 -17.89 19.82 35.34
CA SER A 16 -18.83 18.74 35.62
C SER A 16 -19.96 18.75 34.58
N MET A 17 -20.04 17.71 33.75
CA MET A 17 -21.19 17.50 32.87
C MET A 17 -22.25 16.68 33.61
N ALA A 18 -23.27 17.36 34.11
CA ALA A 18 -24.53 16.73 34.51
C ALA A 18 -25.31 16.30 33.25
N ALA A 19 -25.83 15.07 33.25
CA ALA A 19 -26.65 14.54 32.17
C ALA A 19 -27.98 15.32 32.03
N PRO A 20 -28.42 15.70 30.82
CA PRO A 20 -29.71 16.34 30.67
C PRO A 20 -30.86 15.33 30.71
N ASN A 21 -31.85 15.71 31.51
CA ASN A 21 -33.15 15.08 31.68
C ASN A 21 -33.93 15.12 30.35
N ILE A 22 -34.34 13.97 29.82
CA ILE A 22 -35.17 13.89 28.60
C ILE A 22 -36.62 14.18 29.00
N SER A 23 -37.08 15.39 28.70
CA SER A 23 -38.49 15.77 28.71
C SER A 23 -39.02 15.81 27.27
N SER A 24 -40.11 15.10 27.04
CA SER A 24 -40.81 14.95 25.76
C SER A 24 -41.46 16.25 25.29
N ALA A 25 -41.19 16.65 24.05
CA ALA A 25 -41.91 17.70 23.31
C ALA A 25 -42.11 17.27 21.84
N PRO A 26 -43.12 17.82 21.13
CA PRO A 26 -43.90 17.09 20.14
C PRO A 26 -43.32 17.10 18.72
N SER A 27 -43.70 16.08 17.96
CA SER A 27 -43.35 15.85 16.55
C SER A 27 -43.88 16.95 15.62
N SER A 28 -42.98 17.70 14.98
CA SER A 28 -43.28 18.46 13.78
C SER A 28 -42.66 17.76 12.57
N SER A 29 -43.52 17.41 11.61
CA SER A 29 -43.17 16.81 10.33
C SER A 29 -42.56 17.87 9.40
N ALA A 30 -41.24 17.90 9.29
CA ALA A 30 -40.55 18.57 8.20
C ALA A 30 -40.04 17.50 7.22
N SER A 31 -40.53 17.54 5.98
CA SER A 31 -40.03 16.69 4.90
C SER A 31 -38.55 17.00 4.64
N PRO A 32 -37.66 15.99 4.55
CA PRO A 32 -36.25 16.25 4.23
C PRO A 32 -36.16 16.73 2.79
N SER A 33 -35.57 17.91 2.61
CA SER A 33 -35.12 18.40 1.31
C SER A 33 -34.16 17.38 0.72
N ALA A 34 -34.34 17.07 -0.56
CA ALA A 34 -33.45 16.18 -1.30
C ALA A 34 -32.04 16.78 -1.29
N THR A 35 -31.19 16.25 -0.41
CA THR A 35 -29.76 16.49 -0.43
C THR A 35 -29.24 15.97 -1.76
N CYS A 36 -28.71 16.87 -2.58
CA CYS A 36 -27.98 16.54 -3.79
C CYS A 36 -26.80 15.67 -3.36
N ALA A 37 -26.92 14.34 -3.53
CA ALA A 37 -25.78 13.46 -3.35
C ALA A 37 -24.70 13.92 -4.34
N PRO A 38 -23.43 14.02 -3.92
CA PRO A 38 -22.36 14.30 -4.87
C PRO A 38 -22.44 13.24 -5.97
N ALA A 39 -22.38 13.68 -7.24
CA ALA A 39 -22.32 12.76 -8.36
C ALA A 39 -21.24 11.71 -8.08
N ALA A 40 -21.57 10.44 -8.28
CA ALA A 40 -20.56 9.39 -8.20
C ALA A 40 -19.37 9.82 -9.09
N PRO A 41 -18.13 9.76 -8.58
CA PRO A 41 -16.98 10.12 -9.40
C PRO A 41 -17.04 9.32 -10.71
N ALA A 42 -16.69 9.98 -11.82
CA ALA A 42 -16.65 9.31 -13.11
C ALA A 42 -15.73 8.09 -13.02
N SER A 43 -16.17 6.96 -13.57
CA SER A 43 -15.44 5.70 -13.43
C SER A 43 -14.04 5.79 -14.06
N ASP A 44 -13.01 5.51 -13.26
CA ASP A 44 -11.62 5.49 -13.71
C ASP A 44 -11.17 4.12 -14.24
N SER A 45 -12.08 3.15 -14.31
CA SER A 45 -11.82 1.80 -14.83
C SER A 45 -11.26 1.77 -16.25
N HIS A 46 -11.58 2.78 -17.07
CA HIS A 46 -11.05 2.95 -18.44
C HIS A 46 -9.51 3.11 -18.49
N LEU A 47 -8.89 3.54 -17.39
CA LEU A 47 -7.42 3.62 -17.29
C LEU A 47 -6.77 2.24 -17.36
N ALA A 48 -7.48 1.19 -16.92
CA ALA A 48 -7.06 -0.20 -16.93
C ALA A 48 -7.65 -0.98 -18.12
N SER A 49 -7.74 -0.36 -19.31
CA SER A 49 -8.37 -0.98 -20.48
C SER A 49 -7.73 -2.34 -20.83
N PRO A 50 -8.50 -3.31 -21.39
CA PRO A 50 -7.96 -4.61 -21.76
C PRO A 50 -6.76 -4.55 -22.71
N SER A 51 -6.74 -3.60 -23.66
CA SER A 51 -5.60 -3.38 -24.56
C SER A 51 -4.37 -2.88 -23.80
N PHE A 52 -4.54 -1.97 -22.84
CA PHE A 52 -3.45 -1.50 -22.00
C PHE A 52 -2.90 -2.61 -21.10
N LEU A 53 -3.75 -3.41 -20.45
CA LEU A 53 -3.30 -4.53 -19.61
C LEU A 53 -2.58 -5.60 -20.43
N ARG A 54 -3.04 -5.88 -21.66
CA ARG A 54 -2.33 -6.76 -22.59
C ARG A 54 -0.98 -6.17 -23.00
N PHE A 55 -0.90 -4.85 -23.21
CA PHE A 55 0.37 -4.19 -23.49
C PHE A 55 1.33 -4.27 -22.29
N LEU A 56 0.86 -4.06 -21.06
CA LEU A 56 1.69 -4.19 -19.86
C LEU A 56 2.22 -5.63 -19.67
N SER A 57 1.42 -6.64 -20.01
CA SER A 57 1.86 -8.04 -19.89
C SER A 57 3.02 -8.39 -20.83
N THR A 58 3.23 -7.66 -21.93
CA THR A 58 4.38 -7.89 -22.82
C THR A 58 5.67 -7.22 -22.34
N GLN A 59 5.62 -6.40 -21.29
CA GLN A 59 6.80 -5.63 -20.82
C GLN A 59 7.75 -6.44 -19.93
N PHE A 60 7.27 -7.57 -19.39
CA PHE A 60 8.06 -8.46 -18.54
C PHE A 60 8.83 -9.49 -19.39
N PRO A 61 10.09 -9.83 -19.05
CA PRO A 61 10.91 -10.68 -19.92
C PRO A 61 10.30 -12.07 -20.08
N SER A 62 10.05 -12.50 -21.32
CA SER A 62 9.52 -13.84 -21.61
C SER A 62 10.49 -14.97 -21.26
N THR A 63 11.77 -14.64 -21.04
CA THR A 63 12.83 -15.55 -20.59
C THR A 63 12.86 -15.73 -19.08
N SER A 64 12.13 -14.90 -18.31
CA SER A 64 12.03 -15.03 -16.85
C SER A 64 11.32 -16.34 -16.49
N LYS A 65 11.76 -16.95 -15.40
CA LYS A 65 11.07 -18.10 -14.79
C LYS A 65 9.97 -17.69 -13.81
N LEU A 66 9.88 -16.39 -13.50
CA LEU A 66 8.88 -15.85 -12.59
C LEU A 66 7.54 -15.68 -13.30
N ALA A 67 6.46 -15.82 -12.53
CA ALA A 67 5.14 -15.40 -13.00
C ALA A 67 5.17 -13.89 -13.28
N ASN A 68 4.58 -13.48 -14.40
CA ASN A 68 4.57 -12.08 -14.81
C ASN A 68 3.78 -11.23 -13.79
N PRO A 69 4.42 -10.25 -13.13
CA PRO A 69 3.82 -9.53 -12.02
C PRO A 69 2.91 -8.35 -12.45
N TYR A 70 2.74 -8.13 -13.76
CA TYR A 70 2.12 -6.90 -14.29
C TYR A 70 0.75 -6.55 -13.70
N THR A 71 -0.06 -7.56 -13.33
CA THR A 71 -1.37 -7.34 -12.73
C THR A 71 -1.25 -6.64 -11.38
N TYR A 72 -0.54 -7.23 -10.42
CA TYR A 72 -0.43 -6.60 -9.10
C TYR A 72 0.44 -5.34 -9.11
N ILE A 73 1.42 -5.23 -10.01
CA ILE A 73 2.20 -3.99 -10.18
C ILE A 73 1.30 -2.84 -10.65
N SER A 74 0.56 -3.02 -11.74
CA SER A 74 -0.36 -1.97 -12.23
C SER A 74 -1.48 -1.68 -11.23
N GLY A 75 -2.03 -2.72 -10.59
CA GLY A 75 -3.01 -2.60 -9.53
C GLY A 75 -2.57 -1.74 -8.35
N ILE A 76 -1.34 -1.94 -7.87
CA ILE A 76 -0.73 -1.12 -6.83
C ILE A 76 -0.53 0.32 -7.29
N VAL A 77 -0.08 0.55 -8.52
CA VAL A 77 0.07 1.92 -9.04
C VAL A 77 -1.28 2.62 -9.05
N PHE A 78 -2.32 2.01 -9.64
CA PHE A 78 -3.67 2.58 -9.60
C PHE A 78 -4.15 2.85 -8.18
N ALA A 79 -3.98 1.90 -7.25
CA ALA A 79 -4.36 2.09 -5.86
C ALA A 79 -3.61 3.27 -5.21
N SER A 80 -2.28 3.29 -5.34
CA SER A 80 -1.42 4.31 -4.76
C SER A 80 -1.64 5.69 -5.37
N THR A 81 -2.16 5.81 -6.61
CA THR A 81 -2.56 7.08 -7.24
C THR A 81 -4.04 7.42 -7.05
N ASN A 82 -4.74 6.73 -6.14
CA ASN A 82 -6.15 6.97 -5.80
C ASN A 82 -7.14 6.63 -6.93
N HIS A 83 -6.85 5.59 -7.72
CA HIS A 83 -7.72 5.04 -8.77
C HIS A 83 -8.22 3.64 -8.42
N ALA A 84 -9.12 3.60 -7.45
CA ALA A 84 -9.60 2.35 -6.88
C ALA A 84 -10.38 1.49 -7.88
N GLU A 85 -11.17 2.09 -8.79
CA GLU A 85 -11.96 1.30 -9.74
C GLU A 85 -11.07 0.69 -10.82
N ALA A 86 -10.05 1.41 -11.30
CA ALA A 86 -9.00 0.84 -12.16
C ALA A 86 -8.29 -0.35 -11.48
N ALA A 87 -7.90 -0.21 -10.20
CA ALA A 87 -7.31 -1.32 -9.45
C ALA A 87 -8.30 -2.50 -9.29
N GLY A 88 -9.57 -2.25 -9.03
CA GLY A 88 -10.61 -3.28 -9.01
C GLY A 88 -10.82 -3.94 -10.36
N PHE A 89 -10.77 -3.18 -11.45
CA PHE A 89 -10.96 -3.67 -12.81
C PHE A 89 -9.85 -4.65 -13.21
N VAL A 90 -8.57 -4.34 -12.91
CA VAL A 90 -7.46 -5.28 -13.12
C VAL A 90 -7.73 -6.62 -12.43
N HIS A 91 -8.14 -6.58 -11.16
CA HIS A 91 -8.49 -7.78 -10.40
C HIS A 91 -9.64 -8.56 -11.04
N ASN A 92 -10.76 -7.89 -11.32
CA ASN A 92 -12.00 -8.55 -11.71
C ASN A 92 -12.00 -9.09 -13.15
N THR A 93 -11.14 -8.56 -14.02
CA THR A 93 -11.11 -8.92 -15.45
C THR A 93 -9.92 -9.75 -15.87
N THR A 94 -8.79 -9.63 -15.15
CA THR A 94 -7.50 -10.15 -15.61
C THR A 94 -6.87 -11.12 -14.62
N VAL A 95 -7.10 -10.95 -13.31
CA VAL A 95 -6.49 -11.82 -12.29
C VAL A 95 -7.30 -13.12 -12.20
N PRO A 96 -6.69 -14.29 -12.48
CA PRO A 96 -7.38 -15.56 -12.32
C PRO A 96 -7.70 -15.83 -10.84
N ALA A 97 -8.74 -16.60 -10.57
CA ALA A 97 -9.22 -16.84 -9.20
C ALA A 97 -8.12 -17.38 -8.25
N CYS A 98 -7.19 -18.18 -8.74
CA CYS A 98 -6.06 -18.70 -7.95
C CYS A 98 -5.04 -17.62 -7.53
N GLU A 99 -4.93 -16.52 -8.28
CA GLU A 99 -4.01 -15.40 -8.01
C GLU A 99 -4.69 -14.24 -7.27
N SER A 100 -6.00 -14.33 -7.00
CA SER A 100 -6.76 -13.27 -6.32
C SER A 100 -6.16 -12.92 -4.96
N ILE A 101 -5.72 -13.92 -4.20
CA ILE A 101 -5.09 -13.73 -2.88
C ILE A 101 -3.77 -12.98 -3.02
N LYS A 102 -2.96 -13.31 -4.03
CA LYS A 102 -1.68 -12.66 -4.30
C LYS A 102 -1.85 -11.18 -4.63
N TYR A 103 -2.79 -10.87 -5.52
CA TYR A 103 -3.12 -9.48 -5.88
C TYR A 103 -3.57 -8.67 -4.65
N ARG A 104 -4.47 -9.23 -3.84
CA ARG A 104 -4.99 -8.56 -2.63
C ARG A 104 -3.91 -8.38 -1.56
N GLU A 105 -3.06 -9.38 -1.37
CA GLU A 105 -1.92 -9.29 -0.45
C GLU A 105 -0.93 -8.22 -0.89
N ALA A 106 -0.69 -8.08 -2.20
CA ALA A 106 0.16 -7.03 -2.75
C ALA A 106 -0.36 -5.64 -2.38
N LEU A 107 -1.66 -5.37 -2.60
CA LEU A 107 -2.32 -4.13 -2.17
C LEU A 107 -2.22 -3.93 -0.65
N TYR A 108 -2.50 -4.98 0.13
CA TYR A 108 -2.47 -4.93 1.59
C TYR A 108 -1.09 -4.56 2.13
N LYS A 109 -0.04 -5.28 1.69
CA LYS A 109 1.35 -5.02 2.12
C LYS A 109 1.76 -3.58 1.83
N THR A 110 1.40 -3.07 0.65
CA THR A 110 1.84 -1.74 0.22
C THR A 110 1.10 -0.56 0.85
N ALA A 111 0.03 -0.81 1.62
CA ALA A 111 -0.78 0.24 2.24
C ALA A 111 0.03 1.17 3.18
N VAL A 112 1.12 0.69 3.76
CA VAL A 112 2.03 1.49 4.59
C VAL A 112 2.66 2.66 3.80
N LEU A 113 2.80 2.52 2.48
CA LEU A 113 3.53 3.46 1.64
C LEU A 113 2.65 4.58 1.06
N TYR A 114 1.36 4.31 0.82
CA TYR A 114 0.42 5.27 0.23
C TYR A 114 -0.84 5.51 1.08
N GLY A 115 -0.95 4.84 2.23
CA GLY A 115 -2.04 5.00 3.19
C GLY A 115 -3.16 3.96 3.07
N ALA A 116 -3.70 3.56 4.22
CA ALA A 116 -4.80 2.60 4.32
C ALA A 116 -6.07 2.99 3.55
N PRO A 117 -6.51 4.27 3.48
CA PRO A 117 -7.75 4.61 2.77
C PRO A 117 -7.76 4.22 1.30
N ARG A 118 -6.65 4.44 0.58
CA ARG A 118 -6.50 4.07 -0.84
C ARG A 118 -6.51 2.55 -1.03
N MET A 119 -5.87 1.82 -0.11
CA MET A 119 -5.90 0.35 -0.10
C MET A 119 -7.32 -0.15 0.14
N ILE A 120 -8.04 0.39 1.14
CA ILE A 120 -9.42 0.01 1.45
C ILE A 120 -10.31 0.19 0.22
N ASN A 121 -10.28 1.36 -0.41
CA ASN A 121 -11.10 1.66 -1.58
C ASN A 121 -10.80 0.68 -2.73
N SER A 122 -9.53 0.37 -2.96
CA SER A 122 -9.12 -0.56 -4.02
C SER A 122 -9.55 -2.01 -3.73
N LEU A 123 -9.45 -2.46 -2.47
CA LEU A 123 -9.92 -3.78 -2.05
C LEU A 123 -11.45 -3.89 -2.09
N LEU A 124 -12.18 -2.81 -1.81
CA LEU A 124 -13.63 -2.73 -2.01
C LEU A 124 -13.99 -2.89 -3.49
N ALA A 125 -13.26 -2.22 -4.38
CA ALA A 125 -13.46 -2.34 -5.83
C ALA A 125 -13.14 -3.75 -6.38
N CYS A 126 -12.27 -4.51 -5.71
CA CYS A 126 -12.05 -5.94 -6.02
C CYS A 126 -13.23 -6.84 -5.61
N GLY A 127 -14.19 -6.33 -4.84
CA GLY A 127 -15.31 -7.10 -4.29
C GLY A 127 -14.92 -7.99 -3.09
N PRO A 128 -15.90 -8.71 -2.50
CA PRO A 128 -15.68 -9.52 -1.31
C PRO A 128 -14.85 -10.77 -1.60
N THR A 129 -14.01 -11.17 -0.64
CA THR A 129 -13.33 -12.49 -0.68
C THR A 129 -14.33 -13.61 -0.38
N THR A 130 -14.14 -14.77 -1.02
CA THR A 130 -14.95 -15.99 -0.82
C THR A 130 -14.08 -17.19 -0.46
N GLY A 131 -14.68 -18.25 0.10
CA GLY A 131 -13.98 -19.49 0.45
C GLY A 131 -12.78 -19.31 1.38
N GLU A 132 -11.68 -20.00 1.07
CA GLU A 132 -10.42 -19.97 1.84
C GLU A 132 -9.78 -18.58 1.92
N ALA A 133 -10.08 -17.67 0.98
CA ALA A 133 -9.56 -16.31 1.01
C ALA A 133 -10.11 -15.44 2.16
N LYS A 134 -11.16 -15.89 2.87
CA LYS A 134 -11.72 -15.20 4.04
C LYS A 134 -10.92 -15.39 5.33
N LYS A 135 -10.04 -16.39 5.39
CA LYS A 135 -9.31 -16.72 6.62
C LYS A 135 -8.16 -15.73 6.83
N THR A 136 -8.05 -15.19 8.04
CA THR A 136 -6.86 -14.43 8.46
C THR A 136 -5.65 -15.35 8.42
N ARG A 137 -4.61 -14.94 7.67
CA ARG A 137 -3.39 -15.74 7.48
C ARG A 137 -2.29 -15.43 8.49
N ARG A 138 -2.26 -14.19 8.99
CA ARG A 138 -1.31 -13.78 10.02
C ARG A 138 -1.73 -14.34 11.38
N ASN A 139 -0.77 -14.78 12.19
CA ASN A 139 -1.03 -15.27 13.55
C ASN A 139 -1.15 -14.09 14.52
N PRO A 140 -2.35 -13.78 15.07
CA PRO A 140 -2.52 -12.64 15.99
C PRO A 140 -1.91 -12.89 17.38
N ARG A 141 -1.42 -14.10 17.65
CA ARG A 141 -0.78 -14.48 18.92
C ARG A 141 0.73 -14.59 18.83
N GLU A 142 1.30 -14.23 17.69
CA GLU A 142 2.75 -14.15 17.53
C GLU A 142 3.33 -13.11 18.48
N SER A 143 4.47 -13.42 19.11
CA SER A 143 5.07 -12.52 20.08
C SER A 143 5.71 -11.32 19.39
N VAL A 144 5.81 -10.21 20.12
CA VAL A 144 6.42 -8.97 19.63
C VAL A 144 7.88 -9.21 19.26
N GLU A 145 8.59 -10.01 20.05
CA GLU A 145 10.00 -10.35 19.85
C GLU A 145 10.21 -11.14 18.55
N GLU A 146 9.29 -12.05 18.21
CA GLU A 146 9.39 -12.82 16.97
C GLU A 146 9.07 -11.96 15.73
N LEU A 147 8.10 -11.06 15.85
CA LEU A 147 7.83 -10.05 14.81
C LEU A 147 9.05 -9.15 14.59
N GLU A 148 9.65 -8.64 15.66
CA GLU A 148 10.86 -7.82 15.58
C GLU A 148 12.02 -8.59 14.96
N ARG A 149 12.29 -9.82 15.41
CA ARG A 149 13.35 -10.69 14.87
C ARG A 149 13.20 -10.84 13.36
N ARG A 150 12.00 -11.21 12.90
CA ARG A 150 11.70 -11.34 11.46
C ARG A 150 11.88 -10.02 10.73
N GLY A 151 11.43 -8.92 11.33
CA GLY A 151 11.55 -7.59 10.73
C GLY A 151 12.99 -7.16 10.53
N VAL A 152 13.84 -7.39 11.53
CA VAL A 152 15.29 -7.13 11.48
C VAL A 152 15.96 -7.99 10.42
N GLU A 153 15.62 -9.29 10.34
CA GLU A 153 16.17 -10.20 9.34
C GLU A 153 15.83 -9.77 7.92
N LEU A 154 14.55 -9.51 7.64
CA LEU A 154 14.10 -9.04 6.34
C LEU A 154 14.72 -7.68 5.99
N PHE A 155 14.79 -6.75 6.95
CA PHE A 155 15.42 -5.45 6.70
C PHE A 155 16.90 -5.62 6.35
N ASN A 156 17.63 -6.46 7.09
CA ASN A 156 19.04 -6.71 6.81
C ASN A 156 19.26 -7.39 5.46
N SER A 157 18.42 -8.36 5.07
CA SER A 157 18.52 -9.00 3.74
C SER A 157 18.19 -8.01 2.62
N THR A 158 17.21 -7.13 2.85
CA THR A 158 16.78 -6.11 1.88
C THR A 158 17.83 -5.04 1.67
N TYR A 159 18.49 -4.54 2.72
CA TYR A 159 19.44 -3.40 2.62
C TYR A 159 20.92 -3.85 2.56
N GLY A 160 21.23 -5.09 2.93
CA GLY A 160 22.59 -5.62 2.93
C GLY A 160 23.55 -4.78 3.77
N GLU A 161 24.73 -4.46 3.21
CA GLU A 161 25.77 -3.68 3.91
C GLU A 161 25.30 -2.29 4.38
N THR A 162 24.29 -1.71 3.74
CA THR A 162 23.76 -0.39 4.13
C THR A 162 22.68 -0.45 5.21
N ALA A 163 22.28 -1.64 5.66
CA ALA A 163 21.19 -1.82 6.62
C ALA A 163 21.44 -1.06 7.92
N LYS A 164 22.62 -1.24 8.52
CA LYS A 164 23.01 -0.58 9.78
C LYS A 164 22.98 0.94 9.63
N VAL A 165 23.65 1.49 8.62
CA VAL A 165 23.73 2.93 8.39
C VAL A 165 22.36 3.53 8.11
N THR A 166 21.51 2.82 7.35
CA THR A 166 20.14 3.25 7.08
C THR A 166 19.31 3.30 8.36
N ARG A 167 19.36 2.26 9.20
CA ARG A 167 18.64 2.24 10.48
C ARG A 167 19.11 3.35 11.41
N GLU A 168 20.42 3.48 11.62
CA GLU A 168 21.00 4.53 12.46
C GLU A 168 20.55 5.92 12.00
N ARG A 169 20.62 6.19 10.70
CA ARG A 169 20.13 7.45 10.13
C ARG A 169 18.65 7.66 10.41
N LEU A 170 17.80 6.67 10.21
CA LEU A 170 16.36 6.82 10.40
C LEU A 170 15.98 6.96 11.88
N SER A 171 16.70 6.31 12.80
CA SER A 171 16.54 6.51 14.25
C SER A 171 16.92 7.93 14.70
N THR A 172 17.81 8.63 13.99
CA THR A 172 18.08 10.06 14.29
C THR A 172 16.92 10.98 13.91
N ILE A 173 16.02 10.55 13.02
CA ILE A 173 14.85 11.35 12.60
C ILE A 173 13.75 11.28 13.65
N HIS A 174 13.48 10.08 14.19
CA HIS A 174 12.51 9.87 15.26
C HIS A 174 12.89 8.64 16.11
N PRO A 175 12.87 8.72 17.46
CA PRO A 175 13.31 7.62 18.33
C PRO A 175 12.52 6.32 18.11
N ASP A 176 11.22 6.41 17.85
CA ASP A 176 10.36 5.24 17.61
C ASP A 176 10.45 4.67 16.19
N PHE A 177 11.23 5.28 15.29
CA PHE A 177 11.24 4.88 13.89
C PHE A 177 11.70 3.42 13.73
N ASP A 178 12.73 3.02 14.48
CA ASP A 178 13.25 1.65 14.40
C ASP A 178 12.21 0.63 14.89
N TYR A 179 11.57 0.90 16.03
CA TYR A 179 10.49 0.06 16.56
C TYR A 179 9.32 -0.03 15.59
N MET A 180 8.87 1.10 15.04
CA MET A 180 7.78 1.13 14.06
C MET A 180 8.14 0.30 12.83
N MET A 181 9.35 0.48 12.28
CA MET A 181 9.73 -0.23 11.07
C MET A 181 10.01 -1.71 11.31
N MET A 182 10.78 -2.10 12.33
CA MET A 182 11.15 -3.51 12.53
C MET A 182 9.95 -4.30 13.05
N THR A 183 9.29 -3.79 14.09
CA THR A 183 8.31 -4.56 14.86
C THR A 183 6.90 -4.41 14.33
N LEU A 184 6.51 -3.25 13.79
CA LEU A 184 5.13 -2.99 13.37
C LEU A 184 4.93 -3.08 11.84
N VAL A 185 6.01 -3.01 11.05
CA VAL A 185 5.94 -2.98 9.58
C VAL A 185 6.68 -4.16 8.94
N TYR A 186 8.01 -4.20 9.04
CA TYR A 186 8.82 -5.23 8.41
C TYR A 186 8.50 -6.62 8.94
N GLY A 187 8.34 -6.80 10.25
CA GLY A 187 7.96 -8.08 10.84
C GLY A 187 6.59 -8.59 10.39
N PRO A 188 5.48 -7.91 10.76
CA PRO A 188 4.13 -8.44 10.57
C PRO A 188 3.57 -8.22 9.15
N ILE A 189 3.98 -7.16 8.44
CA ILE A 189 3.41 -6.82 7.13
C ILE A 189 4.30 -7.38 6.02
N TYR A 190 5.55 -6.92 5.92
CA TYR A 190 6.43 -7.30 4.81
C TYR A 190 7.00 -8.70 4.95
N GLY A 191 7.35 -9.11 6.17
CA GLY A 191 7.95 -10.41 6.49
C GLY A 191 6.98 -11.58 6.46
N PHE A 192 5.68 -11.34 6.32
CA PHE A 192 4.72 -12.42 6.07
C PHE A 192 4.89 -12.94 4.63
N ASP A 193 5.51 -14.10 4.44
CA ASP A 193 5.99 -14.58 3.13
C ASP A 193 5.19 -15.76 2.53
N ASP A 194 4.14 -16.25 3.21
CA ASP A 194 3.28 -17.35 2.71
C ASP A 194 2.58 -17.05 1.37
N VAL A 195 2.52 -15.79 0.93
CA VAL A 195 1.81 -15.37 -0.29
C VAL A 195 2.71 -14.61 -1.25
N LEU A 196 3.47 -13.62 -0.75
CA LEU A 196 4.48 -12.89 -1.50
C LEU A 196 5.80 -13.04 -0.78
N GLY A 197 6.76 -13.69 -1.46
CA GLY A 197 8.13 -13.80 -0.95
C GLY A 197 8.84 -12.45 -0.90
N GLU A 198 10.09 -12.44 -0.41
CA GLU A 198 10.87 -11.21 -0.22
C GLU A 198 11.07 -10.41 -1.52
N MET A 199 11.42 -11.09 -2.61
CA MET A 199 11.60 -10.49 -3.94
C MET A 199 10.30 -9.86 -4.47
N GLU A 200 9.18 -10.58 -4.38
CA GLU A 200 7.88 -10.09 -4.87
C GLU A 200 7.35 -8.95 -3.99
N THR A 201 7.64 -9.01 -2.69
CA THR A 201 7.37 -7.91 -1.76
C THR A 201 8.16 -6.67 -2.17
N SER A 202 9.44 -6.81 -2.55
CA SER A 202 10.22 -5.70 -3.09
C SER A 202 9.64 -5.15 -4.41
N PHE A 203 9.17 -6.02 -5.32
CA PHE A 203 8.47 -5.58 -6.54
C PHE A 203 7.19 -4.78 -6.23
N ALA A 204 6.38 -5.25 -5.29
CA ALA A 204 5.18 -4.55 -4.84
C ALA A 204 5.52 -3.18 -4.22
N MET A 205 6.56 -3.09 -3.41
CA MET A 205 7.02 -1.83 -2.82
C MET A 205 7.51 -0.85 -3.89
N ILE A 206 8.27 -1.31 -4.89
CA ILE A 206 8.69 -0.47 -6.04
C ILE A 206 7.48 0.18 -6.72
N ALA A 207 6.44 -0.62 -7.03
CA ALA A 207 5.23 -0.12 -7.66
C ALA A 207 4.53 0.96 -6.81
N ALA A 208 4.39 0.70 -5.51
CA ALA A 208 3.76 1.64 -4.58
C ALA A 208 4.53 2.96 -4.46
N LEU A 209 5.86 2.88 -4.42
CA LEU A 209 6.74 4.05 -4.28
C LEU A 209 6.80 4.88 -5.55
N ILE A 210 6.70 4.27 -6.74
CA ILE A 210 6.53 5.00 -8.01
C ILE A 210 5.20 5.73 -8.02
N GLY A 211 4.10 5.06 -7.65
CA GLY A 211 2.81 5.71 -7.60
C GLY A 211 2.71 6.83 -6.55
N ALA A 212 3.45 6.71 -5.45
CA ALA A 212 3.57 7.70 -4.37
C ALA A 212 4.70 8.75 -4.59
N ASP A 213 5.36 8.75 -5.75
CA ASP A 213 6.41 9.72 -6.11
C ASP A 213 7.60 9.77 -5.11
N ALA A 214 8.06 8.58 -4.66
CA ALA A 214 9.11 8.40 -3.66
C ALA A 214 10.39 7.74 -4.26
N PRO A 215 11.21 8.48 -5.03
CA PRO A 215 12.32 7.92 -5.80
C PRO A 215 13.48 7.40 -4.94
N LEU A 216 13.75 8.04 -3.79
CA LEU A 216 14.80 7.58 -2.87
C LEU A 216 14.52 6.16 -2.40
N GLN A 217 13.33 5.92 -1.85
CA GLN A 217 12.91 4.61 -1.38
C GLN A 217 12.78 3.62 -2.54
N THR A 218 12.34 4.08 -3.72
CA THR A 218 12.30 3.23 -4.93
C THR A 218 13.68 2.64 -5.22
N SER A 219 14.73 3.46 -5.17
CA SER A 219 16.11 2.99 -5.40
C SER A 219 16.57 1.95 -4.36
N TRP A 220 16.11 2.05 -3.12
CA TRP A 220 16.44 1.08 -2.07
C TRP A 220 15.80 -0.28 -2.35
N HIS A 221 14.53 -0.29 -2.76
CA HIS A 221 13.81 -1.54 -3.03
C HIS A 221 14.16 -2.16 -4.39
N VAL A 222 14.65 -1.38 -5.36
CA VAL A 222 15.34 -1.89 -6.56
C VAL A 222 16.56 -2.72 -6.15
N ALA A 223 17.42 -2.17 -5.29
CA ALA A 223 18.58 -2.91 -4.79
C ALA A 223 18.17 -4.13 -3.94
N GLY A 224 17.12 -3.99 -3.13
CA GLY A 224 16.54 -5.09 -2.33
C GLY A 224 16.06 -6.26 -3.18
N ALA A 225 15.26 -5.99 -4.22
CA ALA A 225 14.79 -7.02 -5.14
C ALA A 225 15.94 -7.81 -5.78
N MET A 226 17.01 -7.11 -6.18
CA MET A 226 18.21 -7.76 -6.74
C MET A 226 18.94 -8.64 -5.71
N ARG A 227 19.03 -8.20 -4.43
CA ARG A 227 19.59 -9.01 -3.35
C ARG A 227 18.74 -10.26 -3.07
N HIS A 228 17.43 -10.17 -3.27
CA HIS A 228 16.49 -11.29 -3.16
C HIS A 228 16.41 -12.17 -4.41
N GLY A 229 17.32 -11.98 -5.37
CA GLY A 229 17.50 -12.88 -6.51
C GLY A 229 16.84 -12.43 -7.82
N ALA A 230 16.23 -11.25 -7.87
CA ALA A 230 15.72 -10.71 -9.12
C ALA A 230 16.89 -10.35 -10.06
N THR A 231 16.74 -10.69 -11.33
CA THR A 231 17.65 -10.21 -12.38
C THR A 231 17.43 -8.71 -12.63
N LYS A 232 18.44 -8.06 -13.21
CA LYS A 232 18.33 -6.64 -13.60
C LYS A 232 17.18 -6.45 -14.59
N GLU A 233 17.02 -7.37 -15.54
CA GLU A 233 15.99 -7.33 -16.58
C GLU A 233 14.57 -7.42 -16.00
N GLU A 234 14.36 -8.25 -14.97
CA GLU A 234 13.09 -8.35 -14.25
C GLU A 234 12.79 -7.06 -13.47
N VAL A 235 13.77 -6.50 -12.77
CA VAL A 235 13.61 -5.24 -12.01
C VAL A 235 13.33 -4.06 -12.95
N ASP A 236 14.07 -3.96 -14.05
CA ASP A 236 13.83 -2.94 -15.08
C ASP A 236 12.43 -3.07 -15.68
N ALA A 237 11.90 -4.29 -15.82
CA ALA A 237 10.54 -4.51 -16.29
C ALA A 237 9.49 -4.09 -15.25
N VAL A 238 9.70 -4.37 -13.96
CA VAL A 238 8.83 -3.88 -12.89
C VAL A 238 8.77 -2.35 -12.87
N LEU A 239 9.92 -1.69 -12.97
CA LEU A 239 10.03 -0.23 -13.09
C LEU A 239 9.23 0.28 -14.28
N ARG A 240 9.45 -0.28 -15.48
CA ARG A 240 8.73 0.11 -16.71
C ARG A 240 7.22 -0.06 -16.58
N ILE A 241 6.74 -1.19 -16.08
CA ILE A 241 5.29 -1.45 -15.93
C ILE A 241 4.68 -0.42 -15.00
N ALA A 242 5.33 -0.15 -13.86
CA ALA A 242 4.85 0.81 -12.88
C ALA A 242 4.85 2.24 -13.45
N GLU A 243 5.93 2.67 -14.11
CA GLU A 243 6.05 3.97 -14.77
C GLU A 243 5.03 4.15 -15.90
N TYR A 244 4.81 3.14 -16.73
CA TYR A 244 3.82 3.19 -17.80
C TYR A 244 2.40 3.30 -17.23
N THR A 245 2.11 2.60 -16.14
CA THR A 245 0.83 2.74 -15.43
C THR A 245 0.67 4.15 -14.86
N LYS A 246 1.70 4.71 -14.21
CA LYS A 246 1.67 6.08 -13.68
C LYS A 246 1.51 7.13 -14.79
N LYS A 247 2.19 6.96 -15.93
CA LYS A 247 2.01 7.81 -17.12
C LYS A 247 0.57 7.77 -17.63
N ARG A 248 -0.02 6.57 -17.72
CA ARG A 248 -1.41 6.41 -18.13
C ARG A 248 -2.36 7.16 -17.20
N VAL A 249 -2.14 7.07 -15.89
CA VAL A 249 -2.88 7.83 -14.87
C VAL A 249 -2.77 9.34 -15.08
N ASN A 250 -1.56 9.83 -15.38
CA ASN A 250 -1.30 11.26 -15.59
C ASN A 250 -1.78 11.78 -16.97
N GLY A 251 -2.34 10.93 -17.83
CA GLY A 251 -2.68 11.29 -19.21
C GLY A 251 -1.45 11.53 -20.10
N GLU A 252 -0.29 11.01 -19.72
CA GLU A 252 0.96 11.14 -20.45
C GLU A 252 1.09 10.05 -21.53
N LYS A 253 1.88 10.34 -22.58
CA LYS A 253 2.18 9.36 -23.62
C LYS A 253 2.95 8.17 -23.05
N VAL A 254 2.39 6.97 -23.22
CA VAL A 254 3.07 5.70 -22.91
C VAL A 254 3.83 5.22 -24.16
N PRO A 255 5.17 5.08 -24.12
CA PRO A 255 5.94 4.61 -25.28
C PRO A 255 5.52 3.21 -25.73
N GLY A 256 5.22 3.06 -27.02
CA GLY A 256 4.84 1.78 -27.62
C GLY A 256 3.39 1.35 -27.39
N PHE A 257 2.58 2.19 -26.73
CA PHE A 257 1.14 2.00 -26.59
C PHE A 257 0.40 3.13 -27.30
N GLU A 258 -0.38 2.78 -28.31
CA GLU A 258 -1.34 3.67 -28.96
C GLU A 258 -2.74 3.28 -28.49
N GLU A 259 -3.55 4.27 -28.15
CA GLU A 259 -4.92 4.03 -27.74
C GLU A 259 -5.73 3.68 -29.00
N ASP A 260 -6.45 2.56 -28.97
CA ASP A 260 -7.42 2.22 -30.01
C ASP A 260 -8.52 3.31 -29.96
N LEU A 261 -8.39 4.35 -30.79
CA LEU A 261 -9.40 5.41 -30.98
C LEU A 261 -10.61 4.88 -31.74
#